data_AF-A0A0Q5D076-F1
#
_entry.id   AF-A0A0Q5D076-F1
#
_cell.length_a   1.000
_cell.length_b   1.000
_cell.length_c   1.000
_cell.angle_alpha   90.00
_cell.angle_beta   90.00
_cell.angle_gamma   90.00
#
_symmetry.space_group_name_H-M   'P 1'
#
loop_
_entity.id
_entity.type
_entity.pdbx_description
1 polymer ?
#
loop_
_entity_poly.entity_id
_entity_poly.type
_entity_poly.pdbx_seq_one_letter_code
_entity_poly.pdbx_strand_id
1 'polypeptide(L)'
;MNNTAKKLLAAAIVFVAAIALWDVLWGSDLHVHLGDEDFDGPLGTLFGLALAGGGLLIAVVAIVCAALFVGVVCAGVGIVLVSALVLASVLVVAAISPLLLPLLIPVGLYWLFTARARRQRRASYQPAA
;
A
#
# COMPACT_ATOMS: atom_id res chain seq x y z
N MET A 1 22.35 13.40 -50.45
CA MET A 1 21.96 13.14 -49.04
C MET A 1 22.62 14.16 -48.15
N ASN A 2 21.82 15.07 -47.60
CA ASN A 2 22.19 16.15 -46.68
C ASN A 2 22.92 15.61 -45.43
N ASN A 3 23.98 16.31 -45.01
CA ASN A 3 24.85 15.88 -43.89
C ASN A 3 24.09 15.72 -42.56
N THR A 4 22.97 16.42 -42.39
CA THR A 4 22.05 16.27 -41.25
C THR A 4 21.38 14.89 -41.20
N ALA A 5 20.94 14.34 -42.34
CA ALA A 5 20.36 13.00 -42.38
C ALA A 5 21.39 11.91 -42.02
N LYS A 6 22.65 12.09 -42.45
CA LYS A 6 23.74 11.18 -42.10
C LYS A 6 24.09 11.22 -40.61
N LYS A 7 24.04 12.41 -40.00
CA LYS A 7 24.26 12.60 -38.55
C LYS A 7 23.13 12.00 -37.71
N LEU A 8 21.88 12.18 -38.12
CA LEU A 8 20.72 11.57 -37.45
C LEU A 8 20.77 10.04 -37.52
N LEU A 9 21.12 9.49 -38.69
CA LEU A 9 21.29 8.05 -38.85
C LEU A 9 22.44 7.52 -37.97
N ALA A 10 23.59 8.19 -37.97
CA ALA A 10 24.71 7.81 -37.12
C ALA A 10 24.36 7.90 -35.63
N ALA A 11 23.65 8.96 -35.21
CA ALA A 11 23.19 9.11 -33.83
C ALA A 11 22.19 8.03 -33.44
N ALA A 12 21.26 7.68 -34.32
CA ALA A 12 20.31 6.59 -34.09
C ALA A 12 21.02 5.24 -33.97
N ILE A 13 22.00 4.96 -34.83
CA ILE A 13 22.80 3.73 -34.78
C ILE A 13 23.62 3.66 -33.48
N VAL A 14 24.26 4.76 -33.07
CA VAL A 14 25.02 4.81 -31.81
C VAL A 14 24.11 4.65 -30.60
N PHE A 15 22.93 5.26 -30.62
CA PHE A 15 21.95 5.13 -29.54
C PHE A 15 21.42 3.69 -29.42
N VAL A 16 21.12 3.07 -30.56
CA VAL A 16 20.73 1.66 -30.64
C VAL A 16 21.86 0.74 -30.18
N ALA A 17 23.11 1.00 -30.58
CA ALA A 17 24.27 0.24 -30.13
C ALA A 17 24.56 0.41 -28.63
N ALA A 18 24.31 1.61 -28.08
CA ALA A 18 24.45 1.87 -26.66
C ALA A 18 23.39 1.11 -25.84
N ILE A 19 22.16 1.02 -26.32
CA ILE A 19 21.10 0.22 -25.69
C ILE A 19 21.46 -1.27 -25.73
N ALA A 20 21.95 -1.78 -26.87
CA ALA A 20 22.37 -3.18 -27.00
C ALA A 20 23.59 -3.51 -26.11
N LEU A 21 24.56 -2.59 -26.03
CA LEU A 21 25.73 -2.77 -25.16
C LEU A 21 25.36 -2.72 -23.68
N TRP A 22 24.41 -1.85 -23.34
CA TRP A 22 23.85 -1.77 -22.00
C TRP A 22 23.12 -3.11 -21.68
N ASP A 23 22.24 -3.60 -22.54
CA ASP A 23 21.59 -4.90 -22.35
C ASP A 23 22.59 -6.06 -22.12
N VAL A 24 23.71 -6.10 -22.85
CA VAL A 24 24.76 -7.11 -22.61
C VAL A 24 25.52 -6.92 -21.28
N LEU A 25 25.66 -5.68 -20.77
CA LEU A 25 26.50 -5.36 -19.62
C LEU A 25 25.80 -5.46 -18.25
N TRP A 26 24.52 -5.09 -18.13
CA TRP A 26 23.74 -5.29 -16.88
C TRP A 26 22.36 -5.93 -17.14
N GLY A 27 22.14 -6.56 -18.30
CA GLY A 27 20.91 -7.28 -18.63
C GLY A 27 20.72 -8.49 -17.73
N SER A 28 19.90 -8.30 -16.70
CA SER A 28 19.06 -9.39 -16.20
C SER A 28 18.16 -9.83 -17.36
N ASP A 29 18.16 -11.14 -17.63
CA ASP A 29 17.29 -11.93 -18.53
C ASP A 29 15.83 -11.42 -18.59
N LEU A 30 15.59 -10.27 -19.22
CA LEU A 30 14.28 -9.66 -19.37
C LEU A 30 13.72 -10.11 -20.71
N HIS A 31 13.50 -11.42 -20.82
CA HIS A 31 12.78 -12.04 -21.91
C HIS A 31 11.31 -11.57 -21.88
N VAL A 32 10.96 -10.61 -22.74
CA VAL A 32 9.58 -10.16 -22.87
C VAL A 32 8.91 -11.03 -23.94
N HIS A 33 8.37 -12.17 -23.52
CA HIS A 33 7.61 -13.08 -24.38
C HIS A 33 6.25 -12.45 -24.75
N LEU A 34 6.19 -11.72 -25.88
CA LEU A 34 4.94 -11.31 -26.51
C LEU A 34 4.57 -12.31 -27.63
N GLY A 35 4.10 -13.50 -27.26
CA GLY A 35 3.62 -14.52 -28.20
C GLY A 35 4.65 -15.61 -28.53
N ASP A 36 4.63 -16.10 -29.77
CA ASP A 36 5.52 -17.16 -30.32
C ASP A 36 6.75 -16.59 -31.07
N GLU A 37 6.87 -15.25 -31.10
CA GLU A 37 7.92 -14.55 -31.83
C GLU A 37 8.79 -13.74 -30.85
N ASP A 38 10.04 -14.18 -30.71
CA ASP A 38 11.06 -13.54 -29.87
C ASP A 38 11.43 -12.19 -30.48
N PHE A 39 10.95 -11.09 -29.87
CA PHE A 39 11.38 -9.74 -30.20
C PHE A 39 12.76 -9.47 -29.58
N ASP A 40 13.77 -10.08 -30.16
CA ASP A 40 15.14 -9.93 -29.70
C ASP A 40 15.81 -8.75 -30.41
N GLY A 41 16.13 -7.71 -29.63
CA GLY A 41 16.81 -6.52 -30.12
C GLY A 41 16.46 -5.20 -29.41
N PRO A 42 17.05 -4.08 -29.86
CA PRO A 42 16.96 -2.76 -29.23
C PRO A 42 15.53 -2.19 -29.10
N LEU A 43 14.58 -2.74 -29.86
CA LEU A 43 13.16 -2.37 -29.76
C LEU A 43 12.44 -3.23 -28.72
N GLY A 44 12.81 -4.50 -28.55
CA GLY A 44 12.31 -5.40 -27.51
C GLY A 44 12.64 -4.87 -26.11
N THR A 45 13.84 -4.33 -25.92
CA THR A 45 14.24 -3.69 -24.65
C THR A 45 13.45 -2.42 -24.36
N LEU A 46 13.15 -1.59 -25.37
CA LEU A 46 12.33 -0.38 -25.20
C LEU A 46 10.88 -0.70 -24.84
N PHE A 47 10.27 -1.68 -25.53
CA PHE A 47 8.92 -2.14 -25.19
C PHE A 47 8.89 -2.84 -23.83
N GLY A 48 9.89 -3.65 -23.52
CA GLY A 48 10.07 -4.29 -22.23
C GLY A 48 10.16 -3.28 -21.09
N LEU A 49 10.97 -2.24 -21.26
CA LEU A 49 11.12 -1.18 -20.26
C LEU A 49 9.83 -0.37 -20.09
N ALA A 50 9.10 -0.09 -21.17
CA ALA A 50 7.83 0.62 -21.11
C ALA A 50 6.73 -0.21 -20.42
N LEU A 51 6.65 -1.52 -20.72
CA LEU A 51 5.68 -2.42 -20.10
C LEU A 51 6.03 -2.74 -18.65
N ALA A 52 7.30 -3.02 -18.36
CA ALA A 52 7.78 -3.25 -16.99
C ALA A 52 7.61 -1.98 -16.14
N GLY A 53 7.99 -0.81 -16.67
CA GLY A 53 7.83 0.47 -16.00
C GLY A 53 6.36 0.83 -15.77
N GLY A 54 5.52 0.68 -16.80
CA GLY A 54 4.07 0.94 -16.71
C GLY A 54 3.36 -0.02 -15.76
N GLY A 55 3.67 -1.31 -15.86
CA GLY A 55 3.12 -2.36 -14.99
C GLY A 55 3.51 -2.18 -13.53
N LEU A 56 4.76 -1.77 -13.26
CA LEU A 56 5.23 -1.52 -11.90
C LEU A 56 4.49 -0.36 -11.23
N LEU A 57 4.22 0.73 -11.96
CA LEU A 57 3.46 1.86 -11.41
C LEU A 57 2.04 1.44 -11.02
N ILE A 58 1.38 0.68 -11.89
CA ILE A 58 0.03 0.16 -11.62
C ILE A 58 0.06 -0.80 -10.43
N ALA A 59 1.06 -1.68 -10.36
CA ALA A 59 1.24 -2.62 -9.26
C ALA A 59 1.44 -1.90 -7.92
N VAL A 60 2.26 -0.85 -7.88
CA VAL A 60 2.49 -0.05 -6.66
C VAL A 60 1.19 0.58 -6.18
N VAL A 61 0.41 1.19 -7.07
CA VAL A 61 -0.89 1.79 -6.71
C VAL A 61 -1.85 0.73 -6.16
N ALA A 62 -1.93 -0.43 -6.79
CA ALA A 62 -2.77 -1.53 -6.34
C ALA A 62 -2.35 -2.06 -4.96
N ILE A 63 -1.04 -2.24 -4.73
CA ILE A 63 -0.49 -2.71 -3.44
C ILE A 63 -0.77 -1.70 -2.33
N VAL A 64 -0.57 -0.40 -2.59
CA VAL A 64 -0.89 0.65 -1.61
C VAL A 64 -2.37 0.63 -1.25
N CYS A 65 -3.25 0.50 -2.25
CA CYS A 65 -4.69 0.41 -2.02
C CYS A 65 -5.05 -0.82 -1.16
N ALA A 66 -4.48 -1.99 -1.49
CA ALA A 66 -4.68 -3.20 -0.71
C ALA A 66 -4.13 -3.08 0.72
N ALA A 67 -2.96 -2.45 0.91
CA ALA A 67 -2.36 -2.22 2.21
C ALA A 67 -3.22 -1.32 3.10
N LEU A 68 -3.81 -0.26 2.53
CA LEU A 68 -4.75 0.60 3.24
C LEU A 68 -6.00 -0.17 3.67
N PHE A 69 -6.59 -0.98 2.79
CA PHE A 69 -7.74 -1.81 3.12
C PHE A 69 -7.44 -2.79 4.26
N VAL A 70 -6.32 -3.52 4.17
CA VAL A 70 -5.88 -4.45 5.22
C VAL A 70 -5.59 -3.71 6.52
N GLY A 71 -4.97 -2.53 6.47
CA GLY A 71 -4.71 -1.70 7.64
C GLY A 71 -6.01 -1.29 8.36
N VAL A 72 -7.02 -0.87 7.61
CA VAL A 72 -8.35 -0.52 8.16
C VAL A 72 -9.04 -1.76 8.75
N VAL A 73 -9.01 -2.88 8.04
CA VAL A 73 -9.61 -4.14 8.52
C VAL A 73 -8.92 -4.61 9.80
N CYS A 74 -7.59 -4.59 9.85
CA CYS A 74 -6.83 -4.99 11.03
C CYS A 74 -7.12 -4.08 12.23
N ALA A 75 -7.23 -2.76 12.01
CA ALA A 75 -7.65 -1.82 13.04
C ALA A 75 -9.08 -2.09 13.53
N GLY A 76 -9.99 -2.43 12.62
CA GLY A 76 -11.36 -2.83 12.96
C GLY A 76 -11.41 -4.12 13.79
N VAL A 77 -10.72 -5.17 13.37
CA VAL A 77 -10.65 -6.45 14.08
C VAL A 77 -10.06 -6.28 15.47
N GLY A 78 -9.03 -5.45 15.64
CA GLY A 78 -8.44 -5.15 16.95
C GLY A 78 -9.44 -4.53 17.92
N ILE A 79 -10.24 -3.57 17.46
CA ILE A 79 -11.29 -2.93 18.30
C ILE A 79 -12.36 -3.96 18.69
N VAL A 80 -12.80 -4.80 17.75
CA VAL A 80 -13.79 -5.84 18.02
C VAL A 80 -13.27 -6.83 19.05
N LEU A 81 -12.02 -7.30 18.90
CA LEU A 81 -11.40 -8.26 19.82
C LEU A 81 -11.31 -7.70 21.24
N VAL A 82 -10.82 -6.46 21.38
CA VAL A 82 -10.72 -5.79 22.69
C VAL A 82 -12.11 -5.60 23.30
N SER A 83 -13.11 -5.20 22.51
CA SER A 83 -14.47 -5.01 23.01
C SER A 83 -15.10 -6.32 23.50
N ALA A 84 -14.90 -7.42 22.76
CA ALA A 84 -15.39 -8.74 23.14
C ALA A 84 -14.72 -9.22 24.43
N LEU A 85 -13.42 -8.98 24.59
CA LEU A 85 -12.69 -9.33 25.81
C LEU A 85 -13.21 -8.56 27.03
N VAL A 86 -13.48 -7.26 26.87
CA VAL A 86 -14.09 -6.44 27.92
C VAL A 86 -15.48 -6.97 28.28
N LEU A 87 -16.33 -7.22 27.30
CA LEU A 87 -17.67 -7.81 27.53
C LEU A 87 -17.57 -9.16 28.25
N ALA A 88 -16.68 -10.05 27.81
CA ALA A 88 -16.45 -11.34 28.45
C ALA A 88 -16.00 -11.18 29.91
N SER A 89 -15.08 -10.26 30.19
CA SER A 89 -14.63 -9.98 31.56
C SER A 89 -15.75 -9.47 32.46
N VAL A 90 -16.64 -8.60 31.93
CA VAL A 90 -17.82 -8.10 32.64
C VAL A 90 -18.80 -9.24 32.94
N LEU A 91 -19.05 -10.12 31.98
CA LEU A 91 -19.90 -11.30 32.15
C LEU A 91 -19.36 -12.27 33.20
N VAL A 92 -18.04 -12.51 33.21
CA VAL A 92 -17.40 -13.36 34.23
C VAL A 92 -17.51 -12.74 35.63
N VAL A 93 -17.27 -11.43 35.76
CA VAL A 93 -17.48 -10.72 37.04
C VAL A 93 -18.95 -10.79 37.48
N ALA A 94 -19.90 -10.65 36.55
CA ALA A 94 -21.32 -10.77 36.83
C ALA A 94 -21.73 -12.18 37.27
N ALA A 95 -21.09 -13.22 36.72
CA ALA A 95 -21.35 -14.62 37.10
C ALA A 95 -20.78 -14.97 38.49
N ILE A 96 -19.65 -14.38 38.88
CA ILE A 96 -18.99 -14.65 40.17
C ILE A 96 -19.70 -13.94 41.34
N SER A 97 -20.29 -12.76 41.12
CA SER A 97 -21.00 -12.05 42.18
C SER A 97 -22.21 -11.26 41.65
N PRO A 98 -23.44 -11.82 41.73
CA PRO A 98 -24.64 -11.16 41.21
C PRO A 98 -25.05 -9.89 41.98
N LEU A 99 -24.36 -9.57 43.08
CA LEU A 99 -24.60 -8.38 43.91
C LEU A 99 -23.83 -7.12 43.44
N LEU A 100 -22.87 -7.26 42.52
CA LEU A 100 -22.11 -6.14 41.92
C LEU A 100 -22.85 -5.48 40.73
N LEU A 101 -23.96 -6.08 40.29
CA LEU A 101 -24.79 -5.63 39.17
C LEU A 101 -25.30 -4.18 39.29
N PRO A 102 -25.73 -3.67 40.47
CA PRO A 102 -26.16 -2.27 40.62
C PRO A 102 -25.00 -1.28 40.63
N LEU A 103 -23.79 -1.74 41.03
CA LEU A 103 -22.61 -0.88 41.20
C LEU A 103 -21.78 -0.77 39.91
N LEU A 104 -21.85 -1.77 39.03
CA LEU A 104 -21.13 -1.74 37.75
C LEU A 104 -21.76 -0.75 36.75
N ILE A 105 -23.07 -0.53 36.82
CA ILE A 105 -23.80 0.47 36.02
C ILE A 105 -23.25 1.90 36.24
N PRO A 106 -23.15 2.43 37.48
CA PRO A 106 -22.64 3.78 37.72
C PRO A 106 -21.16 3.93 37.40
N VAL A 107 -20.32 2.90 37.65
CA VAL A 107 -18.89 2.94 37.32
C VAL A 107 -18.69 2.94 35.80
N GLY A 108 -19.45 2.11 35.06
CA GLY A 108 -19.44 2.07 33.60
C GLY A 108 -19.90 3.39 32.98
N LEU A 109 -20.95 4.01 33.53
CA LEU A 109 -21.45 5.31 33.08
C LEU A 109 -20.41 6.42 33.34
N TYR A 110 -19.82 6.44 34.54
CA TYR A 110 -18.78 7.41 34.89
C TYR A 110 -17.56 7.31 33.96
N TRP A 111 -17.13 6.09 33.64
CA TRP A 111 -16.02 5.89 32.72
C TRP A 111 -16.36 6.29 31.28
N LEU A 112 -17.58 5.99 30.81
CA LEU A 112 -18.05 6.41 29.48
C LEU A 112 -18.10 7.94 29.35
N PHE A 113 -18.65 8.64 30.35
CA PHE A 113 -18.73 10.10 30.34
C PHE A 113 -17.35 10.75 30.40
N THR A 114 -16.44 10.27 31.26
CA THR A 114 -15.08 10.81 31.36
C THR A 114 -14.21 10.48 30.15
N ALA A 115 -14.40 9.32 29.52
CA ALA A 115 -13.74 8.97 28.25
C ALA A 115 -14.22 9.86 27.09
N ARG A 116 -15.53 10.13 27.01
CA ARG A 116 -16.12 10.99 25.99
C ARG A 116 -15.71 12.46 26.15
N ALA A 117 -15.69 12.96 27.39
CA ALA A 117 -15.23 14.32 27.70
C ALA A 117 -13.75 14.54 27.34
N ARG A 118 -12.89 13.54 27.56
CA ARG A 118 -11.47 13.60 27.15
C ARG A 118 -11.30 13.61 25.64
N ARG A 119 -12.13 12.87 24.89
CA ARG A 119 -12.12 12.91 23.41
C ARG A 119 -12.55 14.28 22.86
N GLN A 120 -13.58 14.89 23.46
CA GLN A 120 -14.05 16.22 23.06
C GLN A 120 -12.98 17.30 23.33
N ARG A 121 -12.32 17.28 24.49
CA ARG A 121 -11.25 18.24 24.81
C ARG A 121 -10.05 18.15 23.87
N ARG A 122 -9.71 16.95 23.40
CA ARG A 122 -8.62 16.75 22.42
C ARG A 122 -9.00 17.28 21.03
N ALA A 123 -10.26 17.17 20.63
CA ALA A 123 -10.77 17.77 19.40
C ALA A 123 -10.82 19.30 19.47
N SER A 124 -11.05 19.87 20.66
CA SER A 124 -11.03 21.33 20.89
C SER A 124 -9.61 21.93 20.98
N TYR A 125 -8.59 21.10 21.21
CA TYR A 125 -7.18 21.52 21.26
C TYR A 125 -6.48 21.42 19.90
N GLN A 126 -7.20 21.09 18.83
CA GLN A 126 -6.70 21.22 17.47
C GLN A 126 -6.71 22.72 17.16
N PRO A 127 -5.55 23.42 17.16
CA PRO A 127 -5.53 24.81 16.79
C PRO A 127 -5.88 24.86 15.31
N ALA A 128 -6.78 25.76 14.92
CA ALA A 128 -7.00 26.09 13.53
C ALA A 128 -5.65 26.52 12.92
N ALA A 129 -5.10 25.67 12.06
CA ALA A 129 -3.95 25.93 11.21
C ALA A 129 -4.29 25.41 9.82
#